data_AF-A0A6F8Z8P1-F1
#
_entry.id   AF-A0A6F8Z8P1-F1
#
_cell.length_a   1.000
_cell.length_b   1.000
_cell.length_c   1.000
_cell.angle_alpha   90.00
_cell.angle_beta   90.00
_cell.angle_gamma   90.00
#
_symmetry.space_group_name_H-M   'P 1'
#
loop_
_entity.id
_entity.type
_entity.pdbx_description
1 polymer ?
#
loop_
_entity_poly.entity_id
_entity_poly.type
_entity_poly.pdbx_seq_one_letter_code
_entity_poly.pdbx_strand_id
1 'polypeptide(L)'
;MINKIDFKAKNLTSNAGLFLLLENAKSNGIFDFIENDLVFDNDSTNKIKMNHIKTMLCGHFIGIDKLERLKLLQNDPLVNEFDISVKEPETVSRFLGNFNFKTTQMFRDINFKVFKKLLTKSKLTSITIDIDSSVINVEGHQEGASKGYNPKKLGNRCYNIQFAFCDELKAYVTGFVRSGNTYTANGAAEMIKEIVANIKSDDLEILFRMDSGYFDEKIIETIESLGCKYLIKAKSYSTLTSQATNSSIVFVKGEEGRETTELYTKLVKWEKDRRFVVSRVLKPEKERAQLSLLEGSEYDYFFFVTNTTLLSEKVVIYYEKRGNAENYIKEAKYDMAVGHLLLKSFWANEAVFQMMMLSYNLFLLFKFDSLDSSEYRQQIKTFRLKYVFLAAKIIKTARYVIMKLSENYPSYKGVYEKCLV
;
A
#
# COMPACT_ATOMS: atom_id res chain seq x y z
N MET A 1 -2.69 22.69 -39.24
CA MET A 1 -2.63 23.96 -38.47
C MET A 1 -4.02 24.22 -37.90
N ILE A 2 -4.14 24.62 -36.62
CA ILE A 2 -5.43 24.92 -35.98
C ILE A 2 -5.77 26.40 -36.22
N ASN A 3 -6.92 26.68 -36.87
CA ASN A 3 -7.29 28.02 -37.33
C ASN A 3 -8.32 28.74 -36.43
N LYS A 4 -9.01 28.02 -35.53
CA LYS A 4 -10.03 28.56 -34.61
C LYS A 4 -10.15 27.65 -33.38
N ILE A 5 -10.30 28.24 -32.19
CA ILE A 5 -10.57 27.53 -30.93
C ILE A 5 -11.99 27.92 -30.47
N ASP A 6 -12.84 26.94 -30.19
CA ASP A 6 -14.22 27.13 -29.72
C ASP A 6 -14.57 26.07 -28.67
N PHE A 7 -15.30 26.46 -27.63
CA PHE A 7 -15.63 25.62 -26.47
C PHE A 7 -17.08 25.10 -26.49
N LYS A 8 -17.70 25.02 -27.68
CA LYS A 8 -19.10 24.58 -27.86
C LYS A 8 -19.30 23.06 -27.88
N ALA A 9 -18.24 22.28 -27.83
CA ALA A 9 -18.36 20.83 -27.82
C ALA A 9 -19.07 20.36 -26.53
N LYS A 10 -20.11 19.53 -26.69
CA LYS A 10 -20.95 19.04 -25.58
C LYS A 10 -20.75 17.55 -25.34
N ASN A 11 -20.98 17.15 -24.09
CA ASN A 11 -20.96 15.75 -23.63
C ASN A 11 -19.64 15.03 -23.96
N LEU A 12 -18.51 15.73 -23.79
CA LEU A 12 -17.18 15.13 -23.92
C LEU A 12 -16.62 14.83 -22.54
N THR A 13 -15.96 13.69 -22.40
CA THR A 13 -15.11 13.36 -21.26
C THR A 13 -13.69 13.08 -21.76
N SER A 14 -12.68 13.45 -20.97
CA SER A 14 -11.28 13.04 -21.16
C SER A 14 -10.89 11.86 -20.27
N ASN A 15 -11.85 11.30 -19.52
CA ASN A 15 -11.63 10.34 -18.44
C ASN A 15 -12.41 9.06 -18.67
N ALA A 16 -12.55 8.59 -19.92
CA ALA A 16 -13.45 7.51 -20.27
C ALA A 16 -13.23 6.22 -19.45
N GLY A 17 -11.99 5.94 -19.01
CA GLY A 17 -11.71 4.73 -18.25
C GLY A 17 -12.06 4.79 -16.78
N LEU A 18 -12.59 5.91 -16.28
CA LEU A 18 -13.32 5.90 -15.01
C LEU A 18 -14.48 4.90 -15.04
N PHE A 19 -15.10 4.72 -16.21
CA PHE A 19 -16.12 3.68 -16.43
C PHE A 19 -15.63 2.30 -16.00
N LEU A 20 -14.44 1.90 -16.44
CA LEU A 20 -13.86 0.58 -16.19
C LEU A 20 -13.74 0.28 -14.69
N LEU A 21 -13.20 1.25 -13.94
CA LEU A 21 -12.94 1.09 -12.51
C LEU A 21 -14.22 1.18 -11.68
N LEU A 22 -15.15 2.06 -12.04
CA LEU A 22 -16.42 2.23 -11.32
C LEU A 22 -17.38 1.07 -11.58
N GLU A 23 -17.50 0.58 -12.81
CA GLU A 23 -18.29 -0.62 -13.10
C GLU A 23 -17.69 -1.86 -12.44
N ASN A 24 -16.36 -2.02 -12.45
CA ASN A 24 -15.73 -3.14 -11.75
C ASN A 24 -15.92 -3.07 -10.22
N ALA A 25 -15.87 -1.86 -9.64
CA ALA A 25 -16.18 -1.67 -8.22
C ALA A 25 -17.64 -2.01 -7.91
N LYS A 26 -18.57 -1.63 -8.80
CA LYS A 26 -20.00 -1.95 -8.68
C LYS A 26 -20.25 -3.46 -8.79
N SER A 27 -19.71 -4.12 -9.81
CA SER A 27 -19.89 -5.56 -10.04
C SER A 27 -19.28 -6.41 -8.92
N ASN A 28 -18.24 -5.92 -8.27
CA ASN A 28 -17.66 -6.55 -7.08
C ASN A 28 -18.39 -6.23 -5.77
N GLY A 29 -19.49 -5.45 -5.79
CA GLY A 29 -20.29 -5.11 -4.61
C GLY A 29 -19.62 -4.11 -3.65
N ILE A 30 -18.63 -3.35 -4.13
CA ILE A 30 -17.81 -2.47 -3.28
C ILE A 30 -18.62 -1.26 -2.80
N PHE A 31 -19.51 -0.74 -3.65
CA PHE A 31 -20.41 0.33 -3.25
C PHE A 31 -21.41 -0.14 -2.20
N ASP A 32 -21.83 -1.40 -2.21
CA ASP A 32 -22.70 -1.95 -1.17
C ASP A 32 -21.98 -2.08 0.18
N PHE A 33 -20.68 -2.42 0.18
CA PHE A 33 -19.88 -2.38 1.40
C PHE A 33 -19.79 -0.96 1.97
N ILE A 34 -19.53 0.04 1.13
CA ILE A 34 -19.48 1.44 1.58
C ILE A 34 -20.85 1.90 2.08
N GLU A 35 -21.93 1.53 1.40
CA GLU A 35 -23.27 1.96 1.80
C GLU A 35 -23.71 1.34 3.12
N ASN A 36 -23.44 0.06 3.34
CA ASN A 36 -23.94 -0.66 4.50
C ASN A 36 -22.99 -0.60 5.71
N ASP A 37 -21.67 -0.59 5.49
CA ASP A 37 -20.70 -0.72 6.58
C ASP A 37 -20.14 0.63 7.06
N LEU A 38 -20.12 1.66 6.22
CA LEU A 38 -19.68 3.00 6.62
C LEU A 38 -20.87 3.84 7.08
N VAL A 39 -21.11 3.89 8.39
CA VAL A 39 -22.22 4.63 8.99
C VAL A 39 -21.69 5.77 9.86
N PHE A 40 -22.04 6.99 9.47
CA PHE A 40 -21.79 8.19 10.27
C PHE A 40 -22.90 8.38 11.30
N ASP A 41 -22.60 9.04 12.41
CA ASP A 41 -23.62 9.32 13.43
C ASP A 41 -24.65 10.39 12.96
N ASN A 42 -24.37 11.10 11.86
CA ASN A 42 -25.25 12.12 11.28
C ASN A 42 -25.95 11.60 10.00
N ASP A 43 -27.28 11.53 10.04
CA ASP A 43 -28.12 11.11 8.91
C ASP A 43 -27.91 11.94 7.64
N SER A 44 -27.68 13.24 7.78
CA SER A 44 -27.43 14.11 6.62
C SER A 44 -26.11 13.74 5.92
N THR A 45 -25.09 13.35 6.69
CA THR A 45 -23.83 12.84 6.16
C THR A 45 -24.03 11.49 5.49
N ASN A 46 -24.81 10.59 6.09
CA ASN A 46 -25.12 9.29 5.49
C ASN A 46 -25.81 9.44 4.12
N LYS A 47 -26.76 10.38 3.98
CA LYS A 47 -27.45 10.64 2.70
C LYS A 47 -26.53 11.08 1.57
N ILE A 48 -25.40 11.72 1.88
CA ILE A 48 -24.47 12.28 0.87
C ILE A 48 -23.17 11.49 0.75
N LYS A 49 -22.92 10.50 1.63
CA LYS A 49 -21.61 9.83 1.72
C LYS A 49 -21.20 9.20 0.40
N MET A 50 -22.09 8.47 -0.25
CA MET A 50 -21.77 7.72 -1.46
C MET A 50 -21.29 8.65 -2.59
N ASN A 51 -21.95 9.79 -2.77
CA ASN A 51 -21.55 10.80 -3.74
C ASN A 51 -20.11 11.29 -3.50
N HIS A 52 -19.78 11.61 -2.24
CA HIS A 52 -18.46 12.11 -1.89
C HIS A 52 -17.37 11.04 -1.92
N ILE A 53 -17.67 9.81 -1.49
CA ILE A 53 -16.72 8.68 -1.61
C ILE A 53 -16.43 8.41 -3.08
N LYS A 54 -17.45 8.27 -3.93
CA LYS A 54 -17.25 8.08 -5.38
C LYS A 54 -16.47 9.24 -6.01
N THR A 55 -16.75 10.49 -5.61
CA THR A 55 -15.98 11.67 -6.03
C THR A 55 -14.49 11.52 -5.71
N MET A 56 -14.16 11.10 -4.48
CA MET A 56 -12.77 10.86 -4.07
C MET A 56 -12.13 9.68 -4.81
N LEU A 57 -12.86 8.57 -5.01
CA LEU A 57 -12.37 7.43 -5.79
C LEU A 57 -12.01 7.86 -7.23
N CYS A 58 -12.88 8.61 -7.91
CA CYS A 58 -12.59 9.17 -9.23
C CYS A 58 -11.34 10.06 -9.20
N GLY A 59 -11.23 10.93 -8.18
CA GLY A 59 -10.05 11.76 -7.96
C GLY A 59 -8.76 10.95 -7.87
N HIS A 60 -8.72 9.90 -7.05
CA HIS A 60 -7.55 9.03 -6.92
C HIS A 60 -7.28 8.21 -8.20
N PHE A 61 -8.31 7.80 -8.92
CA PHE A 61 -8.16 7.10 -10.20
C PHE A 61 -7.52 7.99 -11.27
N ILE A 62 -7.81 9.29 -11.31
CA ILE A 62 -7.13 10.24 -12.20
C ILE A 62 -5.81 10.79 -11.60
N GLY A 63 -5.48 10.45 -10.35
CA GLY A 63 -4.22 10.86 -9.71
C GLY A 63 -4.19 12.32 -9.26
N ILE A 64 -5.27 12.84 -8.67
CA ILE A 64 -5.21 14.16 -8.01
C ILE A 64 -4.25 14.13 -6.82
N ASP A 65 -3.54 15.23 -6.59
CA ASP A 65 -2.67 15.45 -5.43
C ASP A 65 -3.19 16.56 -4.49
N LYS A 66 -4.31 17.18 -4.86
CA LYS A 66 -4.95 18.32 -4.21
C LYS A 66 -6.45 18.26 -4.43
N LEU A 67 -7.24 18.69 -3.45
CA LEU A 67 -8.70 18.70 -3.55
C LEU A 67 -9.21 19.65 -4.64
N GLU A 68 -8.49 20.74 -4.92
CA GLU A 68 -8.84 21.68 -5.98
C GLU A 68 -8.90 21.03 -7.36
N ARG A 69 -8.15 19.93 -7.58
CA ARG A 69 -8.16 19.19 -8.84
C ARG A 69 -9.43 18.36 -9.04
N LEU A 70 -10.29 18.21 -8.04
CA LEU A 70 -11.64 17.63 -8.25
C LEU A 70 -12.47 18.45 -9.24
N LYS A 71 -12.15 19.75 -9.41
CA LYS A 71 -12.76 20.60 -10.44
C LYS A 71 -12.56 20.08 -11.87
N LEU A 72 -11.53 19.24 -12.10
CA LEU A 72 -11.32 18.57 -13.39
C LEU A 72 -12.41 17.56 -13.73
N LEU A 73 -13.13 17.05 -12.72
CA LEU A 73 -14.24 16.11 -12.87
C LEU A 73 -15.60 16.80 -12.81
N GLN A 74 -15.63 18.10 -12.52
CA GLN A 74 -16.87 18.85 -12.35
C GLN A 74 -17.55 19.01 -13.71
N ASN A 75 -18.84 18.64 -13.77
CA ASN A 75 -19.63 18.58 -14.99
C ASN A 75 -19.12 17.57 -16.04
N ASP A 76 -18.22 16.65 -15.69
CA ASP A 76 -17.83 15.55 -16.59
C ASP A 76 -19.07 14.66 -16.84
N PRO A 77 -19.49 14.51 -18.11
CA PRO A 77 -20.73 13.81 -18.44
C PRO A 77 -20.66 12.33 -18.07
N LEU A 78 -19.50 11.68 -18.12
CA LEU A 78 -19.37 10.28 -17.72
C LEU A 78 -19.50 10.14 -16.21
N VAL A 79 -18.86 11.02 -15.44
CA VAL A 79 -18.94 11.03 -13.98
C VAL A 79 -20.39 11.18 -13.51
N ASN A 80 -21.17 12.02 -14.19
CA ASN A 80 -22.60 12.19 -13.91
C ASN A 80 -23.43 10.92 -14.17
N GLU A 81 -23.03 10.02 -15.09
CA GLU A 81 -23.74 8.74 -15.31
C GLU A 81 -23.65 7.78 -14.13
N PHE A 82 -22.68 7.98 -13.23
CA PHE A 82 -22.49 7.18 -12.02
C PHE A 82 -23.18 7.78 -10.79
N ASP A 83 -24.10 8.73 -11.01
CA ASP A 83 -24.79 9.53 -9.99
C ASP A 83 -23.83 10.33 -9.11
N ILE A 84 -22.74 10.81 -9.69
CA ILE A 84 -21.70 11.57 -8.99
C ILE A 84 -21.86 13.05 -9.34
N SER A 85 -22.43 13.81 -8.41
CA SER A 85 -22.42 15.27 -8.43
C SER A 85 -21.18 15.78 -7.70
N VAL A 86 -20.09 15.96 -8.45
CA VAL A 86 -18.83 16.52 -7.94
C VAL A 86 -19.08 17.93 -7.40
N LYS A 87 -18.92 18.09 -6.08
CA LYS A 87 -19.10 19.38 -5.39
C LYS A 87 -17.80 20.17 -5.36
N GLU A 88 -17.91 21.45 -5.02
CA GLU A 88 -16.73 22.30 -4.79
C GLU A 88 -15.80 21.68 -3.72
N PRO A 89 -14.47 21.84 -3.86
CA PRO A 89 -13.47 21.28 -2.95
C PRO A 89 -13.75 21.56 -1.48
N GLU A 90 -14.28 22.73 -1.14
CA GLU A 90 -14.63 23.12 0.23
C GLU A 90 -15.75 22.24 0.80
N THR A 91 -16.72 21.85 -0.04
CA THR A 91 -17.81 20.96 0.37
C THR A 91 -17.31 19.54 0.59
N VAL A 92 -16.43 19.06 -0.29
CA VAL A 92 -15.77 17.76 -0.14
C VAL A 92 -14.89 17.76 1.13
N SER A 93 -14.14 18.83 1.38
CA SER A 93 -13.34 19.02 2.58
C SER A 93 -14.19 18.98 3.86
N ARG A 94 -15.35 19.66 3.88
CA ARG A 94 -16.30 19.59 5.01
C ARG A 94 -16.83 18.17 5.22
N PHE A 95 -17.18 17.45 4.14
CA PHE A 95 -17.59 16.06 4.25
C PHE A 95 -16.49 15.18 4.87
N LEU A 96 -15.25 15.30 4.38
CA LEU A 96 -14.10 14.56 4.91
C LEU A 96 -13.83 14.90 6.39
N GLY A 97 -14.14 16.14 6.81
CA GLY A 97 -14.06 16.56 8.20
C GLY A 97 -15.03 15.84 9.15
N ASN A 98 -16.06 15.15 8.64
CA ASN A 98 -16.99 14.37 9.46
C ASN A 98 -16.43 12.99 9.87
N PHE A 99 -15.30 12.56 9.30
CA PHE A 99 -14.66 11.33 9.72
C PHE A 99 -14.09 11.47 11.14
N ASN A 100 -14.22 10.39 11.89
CA ASN A 100 -13.65 10.19 13.22
C ASN A 100 -13.03 8.78 13.30
N PHE A 101 -12.43 8.46 14.44
CA PHE A 101 -11.81 7.15 14.68
C PHE A 101 -12.73 5.96 14.33
N LYS A 102 -14.00 5.97 14.77
CA LYS A 102 -14.95 4.88 14.53
C LYS A 102 -15.20 4.69 13.04
N THR A 103 -15.48 5.77 12.31
CA THR A 103 -15.74 5.72 10.86
C THR A 103 -14.51 5.34 10.05
N THR A 104 -13.29 5.69 10.49
CA THR A 104 -12.08 5.26 9.80
C THR A 104 -11.80 3.78 10.05
N GLN A 105 -12.11 3.22 11.23
CA GLN A 105 -12.08 1.77 11.45
C GLN A 105 -13.09 1.03 10.55
N MET A 106 -14.33 1.52 10.44
CA MET A 106 -15.32 0.96 9.49
C MET A 106 -14.78 0.95 8.05
N PHE A 107 -14.08 2.01 7.64
CA PHE A 107 -13.47 2.06 6.31
C PHE A 107 -12.30 1.07 6.15
N ARG A 108 -11.52 0.85 7.21
CA ARG A 108 -10.47 -0.18 7.23
C ARG A 108 -11.05 -1.59 7.07
N ASP A 109 -12.19 -1.87 7.71
CA ASP A 109 -12.90 -3.15 7.52
C ASP A 109 -13.36 -3.33 6.06
N ILE A 110 -13.84 -2.27 5.41
CA ILE A 110 -14.16 -2.28 3.97
C ILE A 110 -12.90 -2.61 3.16
N ASN A 111 -11.75 -1.99 3.46
CA ASN A 111 -10.48 -2.30 2.80
C ASN A 111 -10.08 -3.78 2.97
N PHE A 112 -10.28 -4.37 4.15
CA PHE A 112 -10.07 -5.81 4.36
C PHE A 112 -11.01 -6.66 3.51
N LYS A 113 -12.29 -6.30 3.38
CA LYS A 113 -13.24 -7.02 2.50
C LYS A 113 -12.79 -6.99 1.04
N VAL A 114 -12.26 -5.86 0.56
CA VAL A 114 -11.71 -5.74 -0.80
C VAL A 114 -10.44 -6.58 -0.95
N PHE A 115 -9.52 -6.53 0.02
CA PHE A 115 -8.31 -7.36 0.00
C PHE A 115 -8.65 -8.86 0.00
N LYS A 116 -9.64 -9.31 0.78
CA LYS A 116 -10.12 -10.71 0.76
C LYS A 116 -10.62 -11.13 -0.61
N LYS A 117 -11.29 -10.25 -1.37
CA LYS A 117 -11.69 -10.54 -2.76
C LYS A 117 -10.48 -10.76 -3.65
N LEU A 118 -9.45 -9.92 -3.54
CA LEU A 118 -8.19 -10.10 -4.26
C LEU A 118 -7.52 -11.45 -3.91
N LEU A 119 -7.42 -11.76 -2.62
CA LEU A 119 -6.82 -13.00 -2.13
C LEU A 119 -7.60 -14.25 -2.59
N THR A 120 -8.93 -14.19 -2.55
CA THR A 120 -9.77 -15.31 -3.02
C THR A 120 -9.59 -15.54 -4.53
N LYS A 121 -9.52 -14.47 -5.31
CA LYS A 121 -9.31 -14.56 -6.77
C LYS A 121 -7.92 -15.08 -7.15
N SER A 122 -6.91 -14.78 -6.35
CA SER A 122 -5.54 -15.24 -6.61
C SER A 122 -5.31 -16.71 -6.30
N LYS A 123 -6.18 -17.33 -5.46
CA LYS A 123 -6.09 -18.73 -5.02
C LYS A 123 -4.75 -19.07 -4.34
N LEU A 124 -4.09 -18.06 -3.75
CA LEU A 124 -2.85 -18.26 -3.01
C LEU A 124 -3.14 -18.94 -1.66
N THR A 125 -2.33 -19.95 -1.33
CA THR A 125 -2.35 -20.65 -0.04
C THR A 125 -1.21 -20.21 0.88
N SER A 126 -0.29 -19.38 0.39
CA SER A 126 0.76 -18.77 1.18
C SER A 126 0.99 -17.34 0.69
N ILE A 127 1.10 -16.38 1.61
CA ILE A 127 1.34 -14.97 1.31
C ILE A 127 2.40 -14.37 2.23
N THR A 128 3.12 -13.40 1.69
CA THR A 128 4.09 -12.57 2.40
C THR A 128 3.51 -11.21 2.67
N ILE A 129 3.49 -10.80 3.93
CA ILE A 129 3.05 -9.48 4.36
C ILE A 129 4.26 -8.65 4.78
N ASP A 130 4.60 -7.67 3.94
CA ASP A 130 5.61 -6.67 4.26
C ASP A 130 5.01 -5.57 5.11
N ILE A 131 5.55 -5.36 6.31
CA ILE A 131 5.20 -4.19 7.14
C ILE A 131 6.34 -3.19 7.02
N ASP A 132 5.97 -1.94 6.74
CA ASP A 132 6.91 -0.83 6.67
C ASP A 132 6.22 0.47 7.07
N SER A 133 7.02 1.51 7.29
CA SER A 133 6.53 2.84 7.58
C SER A 133 7.17 3.87 6.69
N SER A 134 6.48 4.99 6.49
CA SER A 134 7.04 6.07 5.72
C SER A 134 6.61 7.43 6.25
N VAL A 135 7.54 8.37 6.16
CA VAL A 135 7.34 9.74 6.62
C VAL A 135 6.67 10.56 5.52
N ILE A 136 5.63 11.30 5.91
CA ILE A 136 4.98 12.34 5.11
C ILE A 136 5.26 13.69 5.76
N ASN A 137 5.96 14.56 5.04
CA ASN A 137 6.26 15.90 5.52
C ASN A 137 5.00 16.77 5.54
N VAL A 138 4.83 17.54 6.61
CA VAL A 138 3.72 18.46 6.79
C VAL A 138 4.28 19.88 6.93
N GLU A 139 3.92 20.76 5.99
CA GLU A 139 4.39 22.16 5.99
C GLU A 139 3.44 23.09 6.77
N GLY A 140 2.23 22.62 7.08
CA GLY A 140 1.24 23.37 7.85
C GLY A 140 1.12 22.93 9.31
N HIS A 141 -0.03 23.27 9.89
CA HIS A 141 -0.39 22.97 11.28
C HIS A 141 -1.54 21.95 11.37
N GLN A 142 -1.48 20.93 10.54
CA GLN A 142 -2.46 19.84 10.54
C GLN A 142 -2.45 19.12 11.90
N GLU A 143 -3.63 18.70 12.35
CA GLU A 143 -3.86 18.03 13.63
C GLU A 143 -3.05 16.72 13.71
N GLY A 144 -2.44 16.45 14.85
CA GLY A 144 -1.62 15.25 15.06
C GLY A 144 -0.28 15.22 14.33
N ALA A 145 0.05 16.22 13.50
CA ALA A 145 1.37 16.33 12.88
C ALA A 145 2.38 16.85 13.90
N SER A 146 3.49 16.13 14.07
CA SER A 146 4.51 16.46 15.08
C SER A 146 5.92 16.29 14.52
N LYS A 147 6.90 16.90 15.17
CA LYS A 147 8.31 16.75 14.78
C LYS A 147 8.77 15.33 15.14
N GLY A 148 9.32 14.62 14.17
CA GLY A 148 9.87 13.28 14.35
C GLY A 148 10.98 12.99 13.35
N TYR A 149 11.27 11.71 13.13
CA TYR A 149 12.24 11.31 12.12
C TYR A 149 11.76 11.76 10.73
N ASN A 150 12.49 12.69 10.10
CA ASN A 150 12.22 13.16 8.75
C ASN A 150 13.57 13.46 8.06
N PRO A 151 14.18 12.47 7.39
CA PRO A 151 15.54 12.59 6.86
C PRO A 151 15.65 13.62 5.73
N LYS A 152 14.55 13.88 5.00
CA LYS A 152 14.54 14.83 3.87
C LYS A 152 14.31 16.28 4.32
N LYS A 153 13.58 16.49 5.42
CA LYS A 153 13.21 17.81 5.94
C LYS A 153 13.29 17.81 7.47
N LEU A 154 14.52 17.82 7.98
CA LEU A 154 14.82 17.78 9.41
C LEU A 154 14.12 18.93 10.16
N GLY A 155 13.50 18.62 11.29
CA GLY A 155 12.84 19.62 12.14
C GLY A 155 11.42 20.01 11.71
N ASN A 156 10.94 19.57 10.55
CA ASN A 156 9.56 19.76 10.13
C ASN A 156 8.60 18.84 10.88
N ARG A 157 7.33 19.27 10.98
CA ARG A 157 6.25 18.38 11.38
C ARG A 157 6.04 17.32 10.30
N CYS A 158 5.69 16.12 10.72
CA CYS A 158 5.38 15.03 9.81
C CYS A 158 4.29 14.14 10.37
N TYR A 159 3.73 13.32 9.48
CA TYR A 159 3.08 12.08 9.83
C TYR A 159 4.02 10.91 9.56
N ASN A 160 3.82 9.83 10.30
CA ASN A 160 4.43 8.53 10.04
C ASN A 160 3.31 7.55 9.67
N ILE A 161 3.19 7.21 8.39
CA ILE A 161 2.20 6.26 7.91
C ILE A 161 2.78 4.85 8.01
N GLN A 162 2.04 3.94 8.64
CA GLN A 162 2.38 2.51 8.69
C GLN A 162 1.54 1.74 7.69
N PHE A 163 2.18 0.82 6.97
CA PHE A 163 1.58 0.06 5.89
C PHE A 163 1.85 -1.44 6.04
N ALA A 164 0.88 -2.25 5.60
CA ALA A 164 1.06 -3.68 5.36
C ALA A 164 0.67 -4.00 3.92
N PHE A 165 1.59 -4.61 3.18
CA PHE A 165 1.41 -5.00 1.79
C PHE A 165 1.55 -6.51 1.61
N CYS A 166 0.72 -7.11 0.76
CA CYS A 166 0.93 -8.47 0.29
C CYS A 166 1.86 -8.44 -0.93
N ASP A 167 3.04 -9.05 -0.84
CA ASP A 167 4.10 -9.02 -1.88
C ASP A 167 3.60 -9.67 -3.19
N GLU A 168 2.94 -10.83 -3.08
CA GLU A 168 2.46 -11.61 -4.22
C GLU A 168 1.38 -10.88 -5.03
N LEU A 169 0.49 -10.17 -4.33
CA LEU A 169 -0.62 -9.42 -4.95
C LEU A 169 -0.25 -7.96 -5.25
N LYS A 170 0.86 -7.48 -4.66
CA LYS A 170 1.22 -6.05 -4.59
C LYS A 170 0.13 -5.19 -3.96
N ALA A 171 -0.76 -5.78 -3.17
CA ALA A 171 -1.97 -5.12 -2.68
C ALA A 171 -1.79 -4.59 -1.25
N TYR A 172 -2.52 -3.53 -0.91
CA TYR A 172 -2.63 -3.10 0.47
C TYR A 172 -3.47 -4.12 1.24
N VAL A 173 -2.92 -4.64 2.34
CA VAL A 173 -3.69 -5.39 3.33
C VAL A 173 -4.40 -4.40 4.25
N THR A 174 -3.64 -3.46 4.81
CA THR A 174 -4.13 -2.36 5.67
C THR A 174 -3.03 -1.31 5.83
N GLY A 175 -3.38 -0.14 6.38
CA GLY A 175 -2.44 0.85 6.89
C GLY A 175 -3.17 1.86 7.77
N PHE A 176 -2.41 2.75 8.42
CA PHE A 176 -2.95 3.91 9.13
C PHE A 176 -1.89 5.01 9.31
N VAL A 177 -2.36 6.25 9.41
CA VAL A 177 -1.58 7.46 9.68
C VAL A 177 -1.28 7.52 11.18
N ARG A 178 -0.06 7.95 11.53
CA ARG A 178 0.35 8.23 12.91
C ARG A 178 1.03 9.59 13.00
N SER A 179 1.08 10.14 14.21
CA SER A 179 1.87 11.32 14.52
C SER A 179 3.36 11.08 14.22
N GLY A 180 4.06 12.09 13.70
CA GLY A 180 5.44 11.98 13.23
C GLY A 180 6.46 11.55 14.28
N ASN A 181 6.23 11.88 15.56
CA ASN A 181 7.05 11.46 16.70
C ASN A 181 6.86 10.00 17.14
N THR A 182 6.01 9.24 16.46
CA THR A 182 5.73 7.83 16.80
C THR A 182 6.87 6.92 16.37
N TYR A 183 7.37 6.08 17.29
CA TYR A 183 8.40 5.07 16.97
C TYR A 183 7.87 4.07 15.93
N THR A 184 8.72 3.68 14.98
CA THR A 184 8.37 2.86 13.81
C THR A 184 7.57 1.62 14.18
N ALA A 185 8.01 0.85 15.18
CA ALA A 185 7.36 -0.39 15.61
C ALA A 185 6.02 -0.20 16.37
N ASN A 186 5.71 1.01 16.85
CA ASN A 186 4.51 1.25 17.64
C ASN A 186 3.24 1.00 16.81
N GLY A 187 2.36 0.12 17.29
CA GLY A 187 1.16 -0.30 16.57
C GLY A 187 1.34 -1.49 15.62
N ALA A 188 2.56 -1.96 15.37
CA ALA A 188 2.79 -3.09 14.46
C ALA A 188 2.22 -4.41 14.98
N ALA A 189 2.38 -4.71 16.28
CA ALA A 189 1.78 -5.91 16.89
C ALA A 189 0.24 -5.91 16.77
N GLU A 190 -0.36 -4.73 16.92
CA GLU A 190 -1.81 -4.56 16.87
C GLU A 190 -2.31 -4.65 15.43
N MET A 191 -1.57 -4.09 14.47
CA MET A 191 -1.79 -4.30 13.03
C MET A 191 -1.70 -5.78 12.65
N ILE A 192 -0.72 -6.53 13.18
CA ILE A 192 -0.55 -7.97 12.90
C ILE A 192 -1.76 -8.76 13.40
N LYS A 193 -2.24 -8.49 14.63
CA LYS A 193 -3.45 -9.12 15.18
C LYS A 193 -4.66 -8.85 14.32
N GLU A 194 -4.85 -7.59 13.90
CA GLU A 194 -5.96 -7.17 13.06
C GLU A 194 -5.93 -7.84 11.68
N ILE A 195 -4.75 -7.91 11.06
CA ILE A 195 -4.55 -8.62 9.79
C ILE A 195 -4.97 -10.09 9.95
N VAL A 196 -4.40 -10.78 10.93
CA VAL A 196 -4.66 -12.22 11.14
C VAL A 196 -6.13 -12.46 11.45
N ALA A 197 -6.75 -11.66 12.33
CA ALA A 197 -8.16 -11.77 12.66
C ALA A 197 -9.08 -11.58 11.45
N ASN A 198 -8.65 -10.77 10.48
CA ASN A 198 -9.41 -10.57 9.26
C ASN A 198 -9.16 -11.68 8.24
N ILE A 199 -7.92 -12.00 7.89
CA ILE A 199 -7.63 -12.75 6.65
C ILE A 199 -7.20 -14.20 6.86
N LYS A 200 -6.79 -14.60 8.07
CA LYS A 200 -6.25 -15.94 8.28
C LYS A 200 -7.36 -16.99 8.22
N SER A 201 -7.07 -18.07 7.50
CA SER A 201 -7.84 -19.32 7.47
C SER A 201 -6.88 -20.49 7.64
N ASP A 202 -7.40 -21.68 7.88
CA ASP A 202 -6.57 -22.89 8.08
C ASP A 202 -5.70 -23.20 6.85
N ASP A 203 -6.19 -22.89 5.65
CA ASP A 203 -5.50 -23.13 4.38
C ASP A 203 -4.53 -22.01 3.94
N LEU A 204 -4.38 -20.95 4.75
CA LEU A 204 -3.56 -19.79 4.41
C LEU A 204 -2.36 -19.63 5.35
N GLU A 205 -1.16 -19.89 4.84
CA GLU A 205 0.07 -19.54 5.51
C GLU A 205 0.39 -18.05 5.34
N ILE A 206 0.69 -17.37 6.44
CA ILE A 206 1.07 -15.95 6.45
C ILE A 206 2.49 -15.82 6.98
N LEU A 207 3.37 -15.23 6.17
CA LEU A 207 4.72 -14.84 6.57
C LEU A 207 4.82 -13.32 6.70
N PHE A 208 5.15 -12.81 7.88
CA PHE A 208 5.44 -11.39 8.09
C PHE A 208 6.91 -11.08 7.84
N ARG A 209 7.19 -10.12 6.96
CA ARG A 209 8.55 -9.68 6.62
C ARG A 209 8.74 -8.20 6.98
N MET A 210 9.81 -7.91 7.72
CA MET A 210 10.02 -6.56 8.31
C MET A 210 11.50 -6.23 8.43
N ASP A 211 11.86 -4.94 8.40
CA ASP A 211 13.23 -4.50 8.64
C ASP A 211 13.58 -4.39 10.13
N SER A 212 14.83 -3.99 10.40
CA SER A 212 15.38 -3.85 11.75
C SER A 212 14.71 -2.79 12.61
N GLY A 213 13.93 -1.87 12.05
CA GLY A 213 13.08 -0.94 12.80
C GLY A 213 11.96 -1.65 13.57
N TYR A 214 11.62 -2.87 13.17
CA TYR A 214 10.59 -3.72 13.76
C TYR A 214 11.14 -4.93 14.53
N PHE A 215 12.47 -4.97 14.72
CA PHE A 215 13.11 -6.00 15.53
C PHE A 215 12.81 -5.78 17.03
N ASP A 216 11.68 -6.31 17.47
CA ASP A 216 11.11 -6.17 18.80
C ASP A 216 10.48 -7.50 19.25
N GLU A 217 10.68 -7.89 20.51
CA GLU A 217 10.22 -9.18 21.02
C GLU A 217 8.70 -9.29 21.04
N LYS A 218 7.99 -8.23 21.44
CA LYS A 218 6.52 -8.25 21.52
C LYS A 218 5.91 -8.50 20.13
N ILE A 219 6.52 -7.95 19.08
CA ILE A 219 6.10 -8.21 17.68
C ILE A 219 6.29 -9.69 17.34
N ILE A 220 7.47 -10.24 17.63
CA ILE A 220 7.78 -11.64 17.32
C ILE A 220 6.86 -12.58 18.09
N GLU A 221 6.68 -12.38 19.38
CA GLU A 221 5.76 -13.17 20.21
C GLU A 221 4.31 -13.08 19.74
N THR A 222 3.89 -11.90 19.27
CA THR A 222 2.56 -11.74 18.68
C THR A 222 2.41 -12.62 17.43
N ILE A 223 3.40 -12.63 16.54
CA ILE A 223 3.37 -13.46 15.33
C ILE A 223 3.39 -14.96 15.69
N GLU A 224 4.24 -15.35 16.64
CA GLU A 224 4.34 -16.72 17.17
C GLU A 224 3.01 -17.20 17.76
N SER A 225 2.39 -16.40 18.63
CA SER A 225 1.11 -16.74 19.28
C SER A 225 -0.06 -16.88 18.31
N LEU A 226 0.01 -16.19 17.17
CA LEU A 226 -0.97 -16.28 16.09
C LEU A 226 -0.68 -17.45 15.14
N GLY A 227 0.40 -18.22 15.36
CA GLY A 227 0.79 -19.35 14.52
C GLY A 227 1.20 -18.94 13.10
N CYS A 228 1.77 -17.74 12.94
CA CYS A 228 2.24 -17.24 11.65
C CYS A 228 3.78 -17.33 11.55
N LYS A 229 4.30 -17.20 10.33
CA LYS A 229 5.74 -17.16 10.09
C LYS A 229 6.27 -15.74 10.13
N TYR A 230 7.55 -15.57 10.47
CA TYR A 230 8.22 -14.27 10.39
C TYR A 230 9.63 -14.38 9.82
N LEU A 231 10.04 -13.28 9.18
CA LEU A 231 11.40 -13.03 8.74
C LEU A 231 11.73 -11.55 8.95
N ILE A 232 12.48 -11.26 10.01
CA ILE A 232 12.78 -9.89 10.41
C ILE A 232 14.29 -9.68 10.41
N LYS A 233 14.78 -8.61 9.78
CA LYS A 233 16.19 -8.24 9.89
C LYS A 233 16.47 -7.81 11.33
N ALA A 234 17.42 -8.44 11.98
CA ALA A 234 17.80 -8.11 13.35
C ALA A 234 18.78 -6.93 13.39
N LYS A 235 18.73 -6.15 14.48
CA LYS A 235 19.77 -5.16 14.77
C LYS A 235 21.04 -5.90 15.21
N SER A 236 22.20 -5.31 14.91
CA SER A 236 23.48 -5.84 15.38
C SER A 236 23.61 -5.59 16.88
N TYR A 237 23.47 -6.64 17.69
CA TYR A 237 23.69 -6.62 19.13
C TYR A 237 25.01 -7.33 19.44
N SER A 238 25.72 -6.87 20.47
CA SER A 238 27.00 -7.46 20.88
C SER A 238 26.93 -8.97 21.11
N THR A 239 25.82 -9.47 21.69
CA THR A 239 25.55 -10.90 21.88
C THR A 239 25.53 -11.69 20.58
N LEU A 240 24.97 -11.14 19.51
CA LEU A 240 24.90 -11.81 18.20
C LEU A 240 26.25 -11.69 17.47
N THR A 241 26.86 -10.51 17.51
CA THR A 241 28.14 -10.25 16.85
C THR A 241 29.25 -11.09 17.45
N SER A 242 29.36 -11.17 18.78
CA SER A 242 30.42 -11.96 19.44
C SER A 242 30.31 -13.46 19.14
N GLN A 243 29.09 -13.98 19.01
CA GLN A 243 28.86 -15.35 18.59
C GLN A 243 29.24 -15.54 17.12
N ALA A 244 28.74 -14.69 16.23
CA ALA A 244 29.00 -14.80 14.79
C ALA A 244 30.48 -14.61 14.41
N THR A 245 31.26 -13.85 15.18
CA THR A 245 32.70 -13.65 14.96
C THR A 245 33.57 -14.62 15.75
N ASN A 246 32.98 -15.57 16.49
CA ASN A 246 33.75 -16.58 17.20
C ASN A 246 34.45 -17.50 16.18
N SER A 247 35.74 -17.78 16.40
CA SER A 247 36.54 -18.61 15.49
C SER A 247 36.01 -20.04 15.30
N SER A 248 35.18 -20.53 16.21
CA SER A 248 34.51 -21.84 16.10
C SER A 248 33.28 -21.85 15.17
N ILE A 249 32.74 -20.68 14.81
CA ILE A 249 31.57 -20.60 13.91
C ILE A 249 32.01 -20.76 12.46
N VAL A 250 31.40 -21.73 11.79
CA VAL A 250 31.63 -22.00 10.38
C VAL A 250 30.53 -21.34 9.54
N PHE A 251 30.95 -20.56 8.55
CA PHE A 251 30.07 -20.05 7.51
C PHE A 251 30.10 -21.01 6.33
N VAL A 252 28.93 -21.39 5.86
CA VAL A 252 28.75 -22.25 4.68
C VAL A 252 28.38 -21.36 3.51
N LYS A 253 29.11 -21.51 2.41
CA LYS A 253 28.78 -20.88 1.14
C LYS A 253 27.74 -21.72 0.41
N GLY A 254 26.55 -21.16 0.22
CA GLY A 254 25.48 -21.81 -0.54
C GLY A 254 25.70 -21.75 -2.06
N GLU A 255 24.78 -22.37 -2.80
CA GLU A 255 24.84 -22.49 -4.26
C GLU A 255 24.75 -21.13 -4.96
N GLU A 256 24.03 -20.18 -4.37
CA GLU A 256 23.86 -18.81 -4.87
C GLU A 256 24.99 -17.89 -4.39
N GLY A 257 26.03 -18.48 -3.78
CA GLY A 257 27.26 -17.83 -3.40
C GLY A 257 27.20 -17.05 -2.09
N ARG A 258 26.12 -17.16 -1.30
CA ARG A 258 26.00 -16.47 -0.01
C ARG A 258 26.67 -17.27 1.10
N GLU A 259 27.51 -16.59 1.89
CA GLU A 259 28.10 -17.18 3.09
C GLU A 259 27.18 -16.96 4.28
N THR A 260 26.66 -18.06 4.84
CA THR A 260 25.68 -18.01 5.92
C THR A 260 25.98 -19.00 7.05
N THR A 261 25.45 -18.71 8.24
CA THR A 261 25.48 -19.62 9.40
C THR A 261 24.21 -19.42 10.23
N GLU A 262 23.99 -20.29 11.22
CA GLU A 262 22.83 -20.25 12.10
C GLU A 262 23.25 -20.18 13.57
N LEU A 263 22.54 -19.36 14.32
CA LEU A 263 22.65 -19.25 15.76
C LEU A 263 21.28 -19.50 16.38
N TYR A 264 21.21 -20.31 17.43
CA TYR A 264 20.01 -20.48 18.25
C TYR A 264 20.31 -19.85 19.60
N THR A 265 19.77 -18.66 19.83
CA THR A 265 20.09 -17.86 21.02
C THR A 265 18.95 -16.90 21.32
N LYS A 266 18.93 -16.39 22.55
CA LYS A 266 18.13 -15.23 22.94
C LYS A 266 18.99 -14.00 23.18
N LEU A 267 18.38 -12.83 23.04
CA LEU A 267 18.99 -11.59 23.51
C LEU A 267 18.82 -11.48 25.02
N VAL A 268 19.64 -10.64 25.68
CA VAL A 268 19.68 -10.52 27.15
C VAL A 268 18.31 -10.25 27.77
N LYS A 269 17.44 -9.51 27.08
CA LYS A 269 16.10 -9.14 27.57
C LYS A 269 15.00 -10.09 27.09
N TRP A 270 15.36 -11.14 26.36
CA TRP A 270 14.42 -12.05 25.73
C TRP A 270 14.27 -13.32 26.55
N GLU A 271 13.06 -13.85 26.58
CA GLU A 271 12.74 -15.04 27.36
C GLU A 271 13.09 -16.33 26.62
N LYS A 272 12.90 -16.34 25.29
CA LYS A 272 13.00 -17.53 24.44
C LYS A 272 14.17 -17.44 23.45
N ASP A 273 14.87 -18.56 23.28
CA ASP A 273 15.83 -18.73 22.20
C ASP A 273 15.10 -18.75 20.86
N ARG A 274 15.68 -18.09 19.86
CA ARG A 274 15.14 -18.00 18.51
C ARG A 274 16.22 -18.31 17.49
N ARG A 275 15.79 -18.78 16.33
CA ARG A 275 16.69 -19.04 15.20
C ARG A 275 17.09 -17.72 14.55
N PHE A 276 18.39 -17.47 14.54
CA PHE A 276 19.03 -16.38 13.82
C PHE A 276 19.83 -16.94 12.64
N VAL A 277 19.58 -16.42 11.45
CA VAL A 277 20.43 -16.63 10.29
C VAL A 277 21.38 -15.44 10.17
N VAL A 278 22.67 -15.72 10.03
CA VAL A 278 23.70 -14.70 9.84
C VAL A 278 24.27 -14.84 8.45
N SER A 279 24.31 -13.74 7.71
CA SER A 279 24.98 -13.63 6.41
C SER A 279 26.18 -12.71 6.55
N ARG A 280 27.30 -13.04 5.90
CA ARG A 280 28.47 -12.16 5.85
C ARG A 280 28.83 -11.79 4.42
N VAL A 281 29.30 -10.56 4.24
CA VAL A 281 29.80 -10.05 2.95
C VAL A 281 31.17 -9.45 3.16
N LEU A 282 32.13 -9.83 2.32
CA LEU A 282 33.49 -9.30 2.38
C LEU A 282 33.49 -7.81 2.03
N LYS A 283 34.11 -6.98 2.87
CA LYS A 283 34.19 -5.53 2.64
C LYS A 283 35.08 -5.20 1.44
N PRO A 284 34.87 -4.03 0.81
CA PRO A 284 35.76 -3.54 -0.24
C PRO A 284 37.22 -3.49 0.22
N GLU A 285 38.15 -3.78 -0.69
CA GLU A 285 39.59 -3.85 -0.40
C GLU A 285 40.14 -2.57 0.25
N LYS A 286 39.64 -1.39 -0.17
CA LYS A 286 40.03 -0.09 0.40
C LYS A 286 39.72 0.05 1.89
N GLU A 287 38.61 -0.53 2.36
CA GLU A 287 38.21 -0.50 3.77
C GLU A 287 38.97 -1.54 4.58
N ARG A 288 39.24 -2.71 3.98
CA ARG A 288 40.05 -3.78 4.60
C ARG A 288 41.51 -3.34 4.82
N ALA A 289 42.09 -2.58 3.90
CA ALA A 289 43.45 -2.05 4.02
C ALA A 289 43.63 -1.14 5.25
N GLN A 290 42.61 -0.34 5.60
CA GLN A 290 42.62 0.51 6.81
C GLN A 290 42.37 -0.26 8.12
N LEU A 291 41.71 -1.42 8.05
CA LEU A 291 41.29 -2.23 9.21
C LEU A 291 42.17 -3.47 9.46
N SER A 292 43.25 -3.62 8.70
CA SER A 292 44.15 -4.78 8.63
C SER A 292 44.81 -5.24 9.94
N LEU A 293 44.61 -4.54 11.04
CA LEU A 293 45.13 -4.86 12.37
C LEU A 293 44.13 -5.62 13.28
N LEU A 294 42.88 -5.83 12.85
CA LEU A 294 41.84 -6.51 13.65
C LEU A 294 41.25 -7.71 12.88
N GLU A 295 41.56 -8.93 13.31
CA GLU A 295 40.94 -10.16 12.79
C GLU A 295 39.40 -10.12 12.95
N GLY A 296 38.66 -10.52 11.91
CA GLY A 296 37.19 -10.51 11.90
C GLY A 296 36.54 -9.19 11.48
N SER A 297 37.32 -8.11 11.28
CA SER A 297 36.82 -6.80 10.83
C SER A 297 36.59 -6.68 9.31
N GLU A 298 36.96 -7.71 8.55
CA GLU A 298 36.96 -7.74 7.08
C GLU A 298 35.57 -7.93 6.46
N TYR A 299 34.58 -8.36 7.25
CA TYR A 299 33.23 -8.68 6.78
C TYR A 299 32.18 -7.75 7.40
N ASP A 300 31.13 -7.47 6.64
CA ASP A 300 29.87 -6.96 7.15
C ASP A 300 28.93 -8.11 7.46
N TYR A 301 28.37 -8.12 8.67
CA TYR A 301 27.45 -9.16 9.16
C TYR A 301 26.02 -8.65 9.15
N PHE A 302 25.13 -9.44 8.58
CA PHE A 302 23.69 -9.19 8.53
C PHE A 302 22.95 -10.30 9.26
N PHE A 303 22.15 -9.92 10.25
CA PHE A 303 21.42 -10.84 11.11
C PHE A 303 19.93 -10.85 10.73
N PHE A 304 19.33 -12.03 10.74
CA PHE A 304 17.91 -12.23 10.46
C PHE A 304 17.33 -13.16 11.52
N VAL A 305 16.20 -12.80 12.13
CA VAL A 305 15.47 -13.70 13.03
C VAL A 305 14.27 -14.29 12.29
N THR A 306 14.07 -15.61 12.40
CA THR A 306 12.99 -16.30 11.68
C THR A 306 12.52 -17.56 12.39
N ASN A 307 11.25 -17.94 12.24
CA ASN A 307 10.71 -19.26 12.62
C ASN A 307 10.35 -20.14 11.40
N THR A 308 10.87 -19.78 10.22
CA THR A 308 10.72 -20.59 9.00
C THR A 308 11.68 -21.79 9.03
N THR A 309 11.38 -22.79 8.22
CA THR A 309 12.25 -23.97 7.99
C THR A 309 13.13 -23.82 6.75
N LEU A 310 13.14 -22.64 6.13
CA LEU A 310 13.96 -22.34 4.95
C LEU A 310 15.45 -22.47 5.28
N LEU A 311 16.24 -22.97 4.34
CA LEU A 311 17.71 -22.99 4.44
C LEU A 311 18.25 -21.56 4.62
N SER A 312 19.39 -21.43 5.32
CA SER A 312 19.95 -20.14 5.72
C SER A 312 20.21 -19.21 4.53
N GLU A 313 20.77 -19.70 3.42
CA GLU A 313 20.93 -18.91 2.19
C GLU A 313 19.58 -18.44 1.62
N LYS A 314 18.56 -19.32 1.60
CA LYS A 314 17.23 -18.98 1.09
C LYS A 314 16.54 -17.95 1.99
N VAL A 315 16.78 -17.94 3.30
CA VAL A 315 16.30 -16.88 4.21
C VAL A 315 16.83 -15.51 3.78
N VAL A 316 18.11 -15.41 3.44
CA VAL A 316 18.72 -14.14 2.99
C VAL A 316 18.10 -13.69 1.67
N ILE A 317 18.05 -14.57 0.67
CA ILE A 317 17.48 -14.26 -0.66
C ILE A 317 16.00 -13.87 -0.54
N TYR A 318 15.25 -14.57 0.31
CA TYR A 318 13.84 -14.28 0.54
C TYR A 318 13.65 -12.93 1.26
N TYR A 319 14.56 -12.57 2.17
CA TYR A 319 14.57 -11.23 2.77
C TYR A 319 14.86 -10.15 1.74
N GLU A 320 15.83 -10.35 0.83
CA GLU A 320 16.22 -9.35 -0.18
C GLU A 320 15.05 -8.95 -1.10
N LYS A 321 14.10 -9.85 -1.34
CA LYS A 321 12.85 -9.53 -2.06
C LYS A 321 12.01 -8.44 -1.37
N ARG A 322 12.24 -8.14 -0.09
CA ARG A 322 11.63 -6.99 0.62
C ARG A 322 11.89 -5.66 -0.09
N GLY A 323 12.96 -5.54 -0.87
CA GLY A 323 13.20 -4.35 -1.70
C GLY A 323 12.03 -3.98 -2.61
N ASN A 324 11.16 -4.95 -2.94
CA ASN A 324 9.91 -4.70 -3.67
C ASN A 324 8.93 -3.84 -2.87
N ALA A 325 8.86 -3.98 -1.54
CA ALA A 325 8.01 -3.16 -0.68
C ALA A 325 8.35 -1.67 -0.79
N GLU A 326 9.65 -1.33 -0.93
CA GLU A 326 10.06 0.05 -1.17
C GLU A 326 9.51 0.57 -2.51
N ASN A 327 9.46 -0.28 -3.54
CA ASN A 327 8.85 0.08 -4.83
C ASN A 327 7.33 0.27 -4.71
N TYR A 328 6.64 -0.54 -3.91
CA TYR A 328 5.21 -0.36 -3.64
C TYR A 328 4.94 0.94 -2.89
N ILE A 329 5.76 1.27 -1.89
CA ILE A 329 5.68 2.55 -1.17
C ILE A 329 6.02 3.73 -2.07
N LYS A 330 6.93 3.57 -3.04
CA LYS A 330 7.19 4.59 -4.05
C LYS A 330 5.99 4.78 -4.98
N GLU A 331 5.43 3.69 -5.53
CA GLU A 331 4.23 3.75 -6.38
C GLU A 331 3.06 4.38 -5.60
N ALA A 332 2.88 4.00 -4.34
CA ALA A 332 1.96 4.65 -3.43
C ALA A 332 2.22 6.17 -3.33
N LYS A 333 3.40 6.57 -2.87
CA LYS A 333 3.72 7.98 -2.59
C LYS A 333 3.61 8.85 -3.83
N TYR A 334 4.16 8.38 -4.93
CA TYR A 334 4.35 9.19 -6.12
C TYR A 334 3.19 9.04 -7.12
N ASP A 335 2.69 7.82 -7.33
CA ASP A 335 1.63 7.59 -8.31
C ASP A 335 0.23 7.67 -7.70
N MET A 336 0.05 7.35 -6.41
CA MET A 336 -1.21 7.59 -5.69
C MET A 336 -1.24 8.90 -4.90
N ALA A 337 -0.16 9.69 -4.95
CA ALA A 337 -0.01 10.97 -4.27
C ALA A 337 -0.24 10.89 -2.74
N VAL A 338 0.14 9.77 -2.10
CA VAL A 338 0.01 9.61 -0.64
C VAL A 338 0.67 10.77 0.08
N GLY A 339 -0.08 11.45 0.95
CA GLY A 339 0.46 12.50 1.80
C GLY A 339 0.68 13.84 1.10
N HIS A 340 0.25 14.01 -0.15
CA HIS A 340 0.20 15.31 -0.82
C HIS A 340 -1.13 16.05 -0.54
N LEU A 341 -2.23 15.29 -0.43
CA LEU A 341 -3.54 15.81 -0.08
C LEU A 341 -3.71 15.76 1.44
N LEU A 342 -3.42 16.88 2.11
CA LEU A 342 -3.52 17.01 3.57
C LEU A 342 -4.51 18.10 3.98
N LEU A 343 -5.54 17.68 4.70
CA LEU A 343 -6.55 18.48 5.38
C LEU A 343 -6.10 18.85 6.81
N LYS A 344 -6.81 19.79 7.44
CA LYS A 344 -6.52 20.21 8.82
C LYS A 344 -6.79 19.10 9.85
N SER A 345 -7.86 18.32 9.68
CA SER A 345 -8.27 17.26 10.61
C SER A 345 -7.43 16.00 10.41
N PHE A 346 -7.03 15.38 11.52
CA PHE A 346 -6.28 14.12 11.50
C PHE A 346 -7.11 12.98 10.89
N TRP A 347 -8.37 12.84 11.33
CA TRP A 347 -9.26 11.78 10.86
C TRP A 347 -9.69 11.97 9.40
N ALA A 348 -9.75 13.22 8.92
CA ALA A 348 -9.96 13.49 7.50
C ALA A 348 -8.76 13.00 6.67
N ASN A 349 -7.53 13.20 7.14
CA ASN A 349 -6.32 12.69 6.49
C ASN A 349 -6.25 11.16 6.50
N GLU A 350 -6.61 10.54 7.62
CA GLU A 350 -6.75 9.09 7.72
C GLU A 350 -7.80 8.57 6.72
N ALA A 351 -8.96 9.21 6.63
CA ALA A 351 -10.01 8.82 5.69
C ALA A 351 -9.56 8.93 4.22
N VAL A 352 -8.89 10.02 3.84
CA VAL A 352 -8.29 10.16 2.49
C VAL A 352 -7.30 9.03 2.22
N PHE A 353 -6.45 8.71 3.20
CA PHE A 353 -5.50 7.61 3.09
C PHE A 353 -6.20 6.25 2.89
N GLN A 354 -7.26 5.97 3.64
CA GLN A 354 -8.08 4.76 3.49
C GLN A 354 -8.76 4.67 2.11
N MET A 355 -9.32 5.78 1.60
CA MET A 355 -9.94 5.84 0.27
C MET A 355 -8.91 5.63 -0.84
N MET A 356 -7.69 6.11 -0.66
CA MET A 356 -6.62 5.93 -1.63
C MET A 356 -6.12 4.48 -1.67
N MET A 357 -5.99 3.80 -0.51
CA MET A 357 -5.72 2.36 -0.47
C MET A 357 -6.84 1.56 -1.16
N LEU A 358 -8.10 1.94 -0.92
CA LEU A 358 -9.24 1.34 -1.59
C LEU A 358 -9.13 1.52 -3.11
N SER A 359 -8.90 2.74 -3.61
CA SER A 359 -8.71 2.99 -5.04
C SER A 359 -7.58 2.15 -5.65
N TYR A 360 -6.46 1.99 -4.95
CA TYR A 360 -5.37 1.16 -5.44
C TYR A 360 -5.76 -0.32 -5.53
N ASN A 361 -6.40 -0.85 -4.48
CA ASN A 361 -6.88 -2.23 -4.48
C ASN A 361 -7.99 -2.47 -5.52
N LEU A 362 -8.84 -1.49 -5.82
CA LEU A 362 -9.82 -1.57 -6.91
C LEU A 362 -9.16 -1.59 -8.29
N PHE A 363 -8.09 -0.83 -8.47
CA PHE A 363 -7.27 -0.92 -9.67
C PHE A 363 -6.67 -2.34 -9.84
N LEU A 364 -6.15 -2.94 -8.76
CA LEU A 364 -5.66 -4.32 -8.82
C LEU A 364 -6.80 -5.31 -9.10
N LEU A 365 -7.98 -5.12 -8.50
CA LEU A 365 -9.12 -5.99 -8.70
C LEU A 365 -9.58 -5.97 -10.16
N PHE A 366 -9.65 -4.78 -10.75
CA PHE A 366 -9.90 -4.61 -12.18
C PHE A 366 -8.87 -5.35 -13.04
N LYS A 367 -7.58 -5.31 -12.69
CA LYS A 367 -6.55 -6.04 -13.43
C LYS A 367 -6.79 -7.54 -13.40
N PHE A 368 -7.15 -8.10 -12.24
CA PHE A 368 -7.49 -9.51 -12.10
C PHE A 368 -8.72 -9.91 -12.92
N ASP A 369 -9.73 -9.05 -12.96
CA ASP A 369 -11.02 -9.37 -13.59
C ASP A 369 -11.02 -9.18 -15.10
N SER A 370 -10.34 -8.14 -15.60
CA SER A 370 -10.59 -7.63 -16.95
C SER A 370 -9.36 -7.60 -17.85
N LEU A 371 -8.14 -7.71 -17.30
CA LEU A 371 -6.89 -7.67 -18.09
C LEU A 371 -6.25 -9.04 -18.23
N ASP A 372 -5.47 -9.21 -19.29
CA ASP A 372 -4.68 -10.41 -19.52
C ASP A 372 -3.43 -10.43 -18.62
N SER A 373 -2.90 -11.62 -18.32
CA SER A 373 -1.76 -11.80 -17.39
C SER A 373 -0.50 -11.04 -17.83
N SER A 374 -0.33 -10.80 -19.13
CA SER A 374 0.77 -10.01 -19.69
C SER A 374 0.77 -8.55 -19.23
N GLU A 375 -0.39 -8.02 -18.83
CA GLU A 375 -0.58 -6.65 -18.35
C GLU A 375 -0.47 -6.51 -16.82
N TYR A 376 -0.30 -7.62 -16.09
CA TYR A 376 -0.31 -7.60 -14.62
C TYR A 376 0.90 -6.86 -14.04
N ARG A 377 1.97 -6.66 -14.83
CA ARG A 377 3.13 -5.87 -14.42
C ARG A 377 2.93 -4.35 -14.53
N GLN A 378 1.84 -3.89 -15.15
CA GLN A 378 1.56 -2.47 -15.34
C GLN A 378 1.29 -1.76 -14.00
N GLN A 379 2.00 -0.65 -13.79
CA GLN A 379 1.78 0.28 -12.67
C GLN A 379 0.59 1.19 -12.93
N ILE A 380 0.00 1.75 -11.86
CA ILE A 380 -1.22 2.55 -12.00
C ILE A 380 -1.03 3.78 -12.89
N LYS A 381 0.15 4.41 -12.89
CA LYS A 381 0.42 5.56 -13.77
C LYS A 381 0.31 5.20 -15.25
N THR A 382 0.91 4.07 -15.64
CA THR A 382 0.79 3.54 -17.01
C THR A 382 -0.64 3.14 -17.31
N PHE A 383 -1.36 2.57 -16.34
CA PHE A 383 -2.79 2.25 -16.47
C PHE A 383 -3.63 3.49 -16.78
N ARG A 384 -3.41 4.59 -16.07
CA ARG A 384 -4.13 5.84 -16.30
C ARG A 384 -3.95 6.36 -17.72
N LEU A 385 -2.70 6.41 -18.20
CA LEU A 385 -2.38 6.88 -19.55
C LEU A 385 -2.99 5.99 -20.63
N LYS A 386 -3.03 4.67 -20.39
CA LYS A 386 -3.50 3.69 -21.37
C LYS A 386 -5.02 3.58 -21.43
N TYR A 387 -5.67 3.53 -20.26
CA TYR A 387 -7.07 3.17 -20.14
C TYR A 387 -7.94 4.30 -19.59
N VAL A 388 -7.45 5.14 -18.66
CA VAL A 388 -8.29 6.17 -18.01
C VAL A 388 -8.41 7.44 -18.85
N PHE A 389 -7.29 7.98 -19.32
CA PHE A 389 -7.21 9.25 -20.05
C PHE A 389 -7.52 9.10 -21.54
N LEU A 390 -8.72 8.60 -21.82
CA LEU A 390 -9.25 8.47 -23.17
C LEU A 390 -10.39 9.46 -23.38
N ALA A 391 -10.40 10.09 -24.56
CA ALA A 391 -11.48 10.98 -24.97
C ALA A 391 -12.69 10.16 -25.43
N ALA A 392 -13.86 10.47 -24.88
CA ALA A 392 -15.13 9.88 -25.33
C ALA A 392 -16.24 10.93 -25.40
N LYS A 393 -17.24 10.64 -26.25
CA LYS A 393 -18.48 11.41 -26.31
C LYS A 393 -19.63 10.60 -25.70
N ILE A 394 -20.30 11.16 -24.70
CA ILE A 394 -21.48 10.56 -24.08
C ILE A 394 -22.73 11.00 -24.84
N ILE A 395 -23.50 10.02 -25.31
CA ILE A 395 -24.75 10.26 -26.05
C ILE A 395 -25.87 9.61 -25.26
N LYS A 396 -26.79 10.44 -24.77
CA LYS A 396 -28.02 9.97 -24.13
C LYS A 396 -29.14 9.92 -25.15
N THR A 397 -29.82 8.78 -25.16
CA THR A 397 -31.10 8.58 -25.86
C THR A 397 -32.16 8.24 -24.80
N ALA A 398 -33.43 8.14 -25.19
CA ALA A 398 -34.50 7.80 -24.26
C ALA A 398 -34.33 6.42 -23.57
N ARG A 399 -33.54 5.50 -24.16
CA ARG A 399 -33.37 4.12 -23.66
C ARG A 399 -31.93 3.73 -23.36
N TYR A 400 -30.96 4.46 -23.90
CA TYR A 400 -29.55 4.06 -23.84
C TYR A 400 -28.64 5.26 -23.58
N VAL A 401 -27.60 5.00 -22.80
CA VAL A 401 -26.41 5.85 -22.69
C VAL A 401 -25.30 5.19 -23.48
N ILE A 402 -24.75 5.92 -24.46
CA ILE A 402 -23.73 5.41 -25.38
C ILE A 402 -22.45 6.21 -25.16
N MET A 403 -21.36 5.53 -24.79
CA MET A 403 -20.02 6.10 -24.75
C MET A 403 -19.31 5.85 -26.08
N LYS A 404 -19.18 6.88 -26.92
CA LYS A 404 -18.45 6.81 -28.19
C LYS A 404 -16.97 7.13 -27.98
N LEU A 405 -16.13 6.11 -28.08
CA LEU A 405 -14.67 6.21 -28.13
C LEU A 405 -14.19 6.32 -29.59
N SER A 406 -12.97 6.79 -29.80
CA SER A 406 -12.35 6.84 -31.14
C SER A 406 -12.05 5.43 -31.66
N GLU A 407 -12.35 5.18 -32.94
CA GLU A 407 -12.03 3.93 -33.63
C GLU A 407 -10.51 3.66 -33.68
N ASN A 408 -9.70 4.71 -33.58
CA ASN A 408 -8.24 4.64 -33.56
C ASN A 408 -7.64 4.21 -32.21
N TYR A 409 -8.48 3.76 -31.25
CA TYR A 409 -8.03 3.07 -30.03
C TYR A 409 -8.30 1.55 -30.06
N PRO A 410 -7.92 0.79 -31.12
CA PRO A 410 -8.32 -0.61 -31.27
C PRO A 410 -7.69 -1.53 -30.21
N SER A 411 -6.51 -1.19 -29.68
CA SER A 411 -5.80 -1.98 -28.67
C SER A 411 -6.48 -2.05 -27.31
N TYR A 412 -7.48 -1.20 -27.03
CA TYR A 412 -8.18 -1.14 -25.74
C TYR A 412 -9.67 -1.51 -25.84
N LYS A 413 -10.18 -1.67 -27.08
CA LYS A 413 -11.59 -1.95 -27.37
C LYS A 413 -12.10 -3.19 -26.62
N GLY A 414 -11.35 -4.28 -26.66
CA GLY A 414 -11.75 -5.53 -26.01
C GLY A 414 -11.90 -5.42 -24.48
N VAL A 415 -11.11 -4.58 -23.82
CA VAL A 415 -11.22 -4.35 -22.37
C VAL A 415 -12.51 -3.60 -22.03
N TYR A 416 -12.84 -2.56 -22.81
CA TYR A 416 -14.08 -1.80 -22.62
C TYR A 416 -15.34 -2.61 -22.95
N GLU A 417 -15.30 -3.43 -23.99
CA GLU A 417 -16.43 -4.28 -24.37
C GLU A 417 -16.71 -5.37 -23.33
N LYS A 418 -15.68 -5.98 -22.75
CA LYS A 418 -15.82 -6.96 -21.65
C LYS A 418 -16.48 -6.37 -20.41
N CYS A 419 -16.30 -5.08 -20.14
CA CYS A 419 -16.84 -4.42 -18.93
C CYS A 419 -18.30 -3.98 -19.08
N LEU A 420 -18.91 -4.15 -20.25
CA LEU A 420 -20.29 -3.73 -20.52
C LEU A 420 -21.32 -4.83 -20.23
N VAL A 421 -20.87 -6.02 -19.77
CA VAL A 421 -21.67 -7.24 -19.59
C VAL A 421 -22.25 -7.34 -18.19
#